data_AF-A0A9X5CKM2-F1
#
_entry.id   AF-A0A9X5CKM2-F1
#
_cell.length_a   1.000
_cell.length_b   1.000
_cell.length_c   1.000
_cell.angle_alpha   90.00
_cell.angle_beta   90.00
_cell.angle_gamma   90.00
#
_symmetry.space_group_name_H-M   'P 1'
#
loop_
_entity.id
_entity.type
_entity.pdbx_description
1 polymer ?
#
loop_
_entity_poly.entity_id
_entity_poly.type
_entity_poly.pdbx_seq_one_letter_code
_entity_poly.pdbx_strand_id
1 'polypeptide(L)' 'MTLSSPASGEESPGAVAARLTGRAVTGVRPLSGALTEAALDDGRTVVVKRAEEAEAA' A
#
# COMPACT_ATOMS: atom_id res chain seq x y z
N MET A 1 -10.45 7.03 -25.65
CA MET A 1 -9.19 6.93 -24.88
C MET A 1 -9.54 7.27 -23.44
N THR A 2 -9.77 6.25 -22.61
CA THR A 2 -10.12 6.43 -21.20
C THR A 2 -8.89 6.92 -20.46
N LEU A 3 -9.00 8.08 -19.81
CA LEU A 3 -7.98 8.61 -18.92
C LEU A 3 -7.96 7.74 -17.66
N SER A 4 -7.00 6.82 -17.57
CA SER A 4 -6.62 6.20 -16.30
C SER A 4 -6.04 7.31 -15.41
N SER A 5 -6.90 7.97 -14.64
CA SER A 5 -6.46 8.85 -13.56
C SER A 5 -5.55 8.04 -12.63
N PRO A 6 -4.25 8.37 -12.48
CA PRO A 6 -3.57 7.96 -11.27
C PRO A 6 -4.28 8.69 -10.14
N ALA A 7 -4.76 7.98 -9.12
CA ALA A 7 -5.13 8.61 -7.86
C ALA A 7 -3.94 9.46 -7.42
N SER A 8 -4.01 10.76 -7.70
CA SER A 8 -2.88 11.68 -7.62
C SER A 8 -2.78 12.13 -6.16
N GLY A 9 -1.90 11.47 -5.39
CA GLY A 9 -1.49 11.94 -4.07
C GLY A 9 -1.28 10.84 -3.03
N GLU A 10 -1.89 9.67 -3.20
CA GLU A 10 -1.74 8.60 -2.22
C GLU A 10 -0.63 7.62 -2.64
N GLU A 11 0.46 7.61 -1.87
CA GLU A 11 1.53 6.62 -2.01
C GLU A 11 0.93 5.19 -2.09
N SER A 12 1.32 4.44 -3.11
CA SER A 12 0.88 3.05 -3.27
C SER A 12 1.25 2.25 -2.02
N PRO A 13 0.40 1.35 -1.52
CA PRO A 13 0.71 0.54 -0.34
C PRO A 13 2.03 -0.23 -0.49
N GLY A 14 2.40 -0.64 -1.70
CA GLY A 14 3.72 -1.24 -1.97
C GLY A 14 4.88 -0.26 -1.76
N ALA A 15 4.73 1.00 -2.17
CA ALA A 15 5.75 2.02 -1.95
C ALA A 15 5.85 2.43 -0.47
N VAL A 16 4.72 2.49 0.25
CA VAL A 16 4.71 2.67 1.72
C VAL A 16 5.45 1.51 2.42
N ALA A 17 5.12 0.26 2.05
CA ALA A 17 5.78 -0.91 2.61
C ALA A 17 7.29 -0.88 2.36
N ALA A 18 7.72 -0.56 1.13
CA ALA A 18 9.13 -0.47 0.80
C ALA A 18 9.86 0.60 1.63
N ARG A 19 9.26 1.79 1.75
CA ARG A 19 9.82 2.90 2.53
C ARG A 19 9.94 2.59 4.02
N LEU A 20 8.91 1.99 4.61
CA LEU A 20 8.89 1.71 6.05
C LEU A 20 9.77 0.51 6.44
N THR A 21 9.94 -0.45 5.53
CA THR A 21 10.71 -1.67 5.79
C THR A 21 12.12 -1.64 5.19
N GLY A 22 12.42 -0.66 4.34
CA GLY A 22 13.69 -0.55 3.62
C GLY A 22 13.94 -1.66 2.61
N ARG A 23 12.88 -2.32 2.13
CA ARG A 23 12.95 -3.57 1.35
C ARG A 23 12.13 -3.51 0.08
N ALA A 24 12.51 -4.28 -0.92
CA ALA A 24 11.79 -4.31 -2.18
C ALA A 24 10.50 -5.12 -2.03
N VAL A 25 9.41 -4.61 -2.58
CA VAL A 25 8.12 -5.31 -2.63
C VAL A 25 8.03 -6.11 -3.93
N THR A 26 7.80 -7.41 -3.81
CA THR A 26 7.71 -8.35 -4.94
C THR A 26 6.27 -8.61 -5.37
N GLY A 27 5.30 -8.29 -4.52
CA GLY A 27 3.88 -8.43 -4.83
C GLY A 27 2.99 -7.64 -3.87
N VAL A 28 1.83 -7.20 -4.34
CA VAL A 28 0.85 -6.46 -3.56
C VAL A 28 -0.52 -7.07 -3.80
N ARG A 29 -1.27 -7.36 -2.72
CA ARG A 29 -2.62 -7.91 -2.80
C ARG A 29 -3.58 -7.15 -1.88
N PRO A 30 -4.67 -6.55 -2.41
CA PRO A 30 -5.69 -5.98 -1.56
C PRO A 30 -6.38 -7.08 -0.74
N LEU A 31 -6.61 -6.81 0.54
CA LEU A 31 -7.34 -7.70 1.43
C LEU A 31 -8.80 -7.24 1.53
N SER A 32 -9.10 -6.45 2.56
CA SER A 32 -10.44 -5.98 2.90
C SER A 32 -10.35 -4.54 3.39
N GLY A 33 -11.27 -3.68 2.94
CA GLY A 33 -11.30 -2.26 3.31
C GLY A 33 -9.96 -1.56 3.02
N ALA A 34 -9.40 -0.93 4.04
CA ALA A 34 -8.13 -0.19 3.98
C ALA A 34 -6.87 -1.06 4.14
N LEU A 35 -6.99 -2.40 4.11
CA LEU A 35 -5.88 -3.34 4.30
C LEU A 35 -5.31 -3.85 2.97
N THR A 36 -3.99 -3.85 2.88
CA THR A 36 -3.25 -4.39 1.74
C THR A 36 -2.09 -5.25 2.22
N GLU A 37 -1.94 -6.46 1.67
CA GLU A 37 -0.74 -7.28 1.86
C GLU A 37 0.36 -6.89 0.86
N ALA A 38 1.60 -6.85 1.33
CA ALA A 38 2.80 -6.66 0.53
C ALA A 38 3.81 -7.77 0.83
N ALA A 39 4.21 -8.50 -0.21
CA ALA A 39 5.29 -9.48 -0.14
C ALA A 39 6.63 -8.76 -0.31
N LEU A 40 7.57 -9.01 0.59
CA LEU A 40 8.93 -8.46 0.54
C LEU A 40 9.88 -9.46 -0.14
N ASP A 41 11.01 -8.95 -0.66
CA ASP A 41 12.04 -9.76 -1.32
C ASP A 41 12.68 -10.83 -0.39
N ASP A 42 12.71 -10.57 0.91
CA ASP A 42 13.23 -11.46 1.96
C ASP A 42 12.28 -12.63 2.30
N GLY A 43 11.20 -12.82 1.54
CA GLY A 43 10.20 -13.87 1.74
C GLY A 43 9.18 -13.58 2.87
N ARG A 44 9.26 -12.42 3.50
CA ARG A 44 8.31 -11.97 4.53
C ARG A 44 7.12 -11.23 3.91
N THR A 45 5.94 -11.40 4.49
CA THR A 45 4.73 -10.65 4.11
C THR A 45 4.39 -9.64 5.20
N VAL A 46 4.04 -8.41 4.80
CA VAL A 46 3.59 -7.35 5.70
C VAL A 46 2.20 -6.86 5.29
N VAL A 47 1.40 -6.43 6.27
CA VAL A 47 0.08 -5.83 6.03
C VAL A 47 0.19 -4.33 6.22
N VAL A 48 -0.11 -3.58 5.18
CA VAL A 48 -0.26 -2.12 5.21
C VAL A 48 -1.72 -1.82 5.51
N LYS A 49 -1.92 -1.08 6.60
CA LYS A 49 -3.23 -0.51 6.94
C LYS A 49 -3.20 0.98 6.62
N ARG A 50 -4.05 1.43 5.69
CA ARG A 50 -4.32 2.87 5.55
C ARG A 50 -5.18 3.30 6.73
N ALA A 51 -4.81 4.42 7.35
CA ALA A 51 -5.74 5.13 8.19
C ALA A 51 -6.77 5.76 7.25
N GLU A 52 -8.03 5.35 7.36
CA GLU A 52 -9.12 6.23 6.93
C GLU A 52 -8.95 7.51 7.76
N GLU A 53 -8.95 8.68 7.11
CA GLU A 53 -8.79 9.95 7.81
C GLU A 53 -9.66 9.94 9.07
N ALA A 54 -9.02 10.05 10.23
CA ALA A 54 -9.78 10.31 11.44
C ALA A 54 -10.40 11.69 11.22
N GLU A 55 -11.71 11.76 10.94
CA GLU A 55 -12.43 13.02 11.08
C GLU A 55 -12.14 13.53 12.49
N ALA A 56 -11.30 14.55 12.58
CA ALA A 56 -11.11 15.28 13.80
C ALA A 56 -12.38 16.12 13.98
N ALA A 57 -13.29 15.62 14.82
CA ALA A 57 -14.48 16.33 15.31
C ALA A 57 -14.43 16.43 16.84
#